data_AF-A0A1V5GMP4-F1
#
_entry.id   AF-A0A1V5GMP4-F1
#
_cell.length_a   1.000
_cell.length_b   1.000
_cell.length_c   1.000
_cell.angle_alpha   90.00
_cell.angle_beta   90.00
_cell.angle_gamma   90.00
#
_symmetry.space_group_name_H-M   'P 1'
#
loop_
_entity.id
_entity.type
_entity.pdbx_description
1 polymer ?
#
loop_
_entity_poly.entity_id
_entity_poly.type
_entity_poly.pdbx_seq_one_letter_code
_entity_poly.pdbx_strand_id
1 'polypeptide(L)'
;MDMTEFFKGIVDLEEGPVVICNLDYRVIYTNPAADTYYMRVSPLKGRLLSSVMNEEMMSKVVMSVEWFKEDRKNNKVFALHDKTNNMDMYILAIRKENGELIGFYGRREDRNPDSGKEFDLD
;
A
#
# COMPACT_ATOMS: atom_id res chain seq x y z
N MET A 1 5.94 20.67 14.65
CA MET A 1 5.74 19.29 15.12
C MET A 1 6.07 18.39 13.96
N ASP A 2 6.89 17.37 14.16
CA ASP A 2 7.14 16.39 13.10
C ASP A 2 5.87 15.55 12.92
N MET A 3 5.27 15.60 11.73
CA MET A 3 4.04 14.87 11.44
C MET A 3 4.29 13.37 11.19
N THR A 4 5.55 12.95 11.08
CA THR A 4 5.89 11.56 10.79
C THR A 4 5.36 10.58 11.82
N GLU A 5 5.38 10.92 13.12
CA GLU A 5 4.83 10.04 14.17
C GLU A 5 3.31 9.87 14.05
N PHE A 6 2.57 10.95 13.73
CA PHE A 6 1.12 10.90 13.53
C PHE A 6 0.77 10.05 12.31
N PHE A 7 1.43 10.27 11.18
CA PHE A 7 1.17 9.50 9.97
C PHE A 7 1.52 8.03 10.15
N LYS A 8 2.63 7.73 10.84
CA LYS A 8 2.97 6.35 11.17
C LYS A 8 1.89 5.71 12.05
N GLY A 9 1.42 6.40 13.09
CA GLY A 9 0.37 5.90 13.97
C GLY A 9 -0.93 5.60 13.22
N ILE A 10 -1.34 6.46 12.28
CA ILE A 10 -2.52 6.21 11.42
C ILE A 10 -2.30 4.95 10.57
N VAL A 11 -1.17 4.86 9.86
CA VAL A 11 -0.88 3.72 8.96
C VAL A 11 -0.72 2.40 9.73
N ASP A 12 -0.20 2.45 10.96
CA ASP A 12 -0.09 1.28 11.84
C ASP A 12 -1.46 0.71 12.26
N LEU A 13 -2.47 1.57 12.37
CA LEU A 13 -3.83 1.20 12.79
C LEU A 13 -4.70 0.73 11.62
N GLU A 14 -4.27 0.89 10.37
CA GLU A 14 -4.99 0.34 9.22
C GLU A 14 -5.10 -1.19 9.35
N GLU A 15 -6.33 -1.70 9.31
CA GLU A 15 -6.62 -3.14 9.39
C GLU A 15 -6.10 -3.90 8.15
N GLY A 16 -6.09 -3.22 7.00
CA GLY A 16 -5.59 -3.75 5.75
C GLY A 16 -4.05 -3.68 5.63
N PRO A 17 -3.41 -4.63 4.93
CA PRO A 17 -1.99 -4.55 4.59
C PRO A 17 -1.64 -3.26 3.83
N VAL A 18 -0.69 -2.50 4.38
CA VAL A 18 -0.04 -1.36 3.73
C VAL A 18 1.45 -1.66 3.54
N VAL A 19 1.91 -1.58 2.30
CA VAL A 19 3.31 -1.82 1.92
C VAL A 19 3.84 -0.62 1.16
N ILE A 20 4.79 0.11 1.73
CA ILE A 20 5.38 1.31 1.13
C ILE A 20 6.71 0.97 0.48
N CYS A 21 6.87 1.43 -0.76
CA CYS A 21 8.08 1.28 -1.55
C CYS A 21 8.67 2.62 -1.97
N ASN A 22 10.00 2.67 -2.09
CA ASN A 22 10.67 3.75 -2.78
C ASN A 22 10.60 3.55 -4.31
N LEU A 23 11.10 4.51 -5.09
CA LEU A 23 11.09 4.44 -6.56
C LEU A 23 12.02 3.39 -7.17
N ASP A 24 12.91 2.79 -6.37
CA ASP A 24 13.71 1.62 -6.77
C ASP A 24 12.97 0.29 -6.52
N TYR A 25 11.66 0.36 -6.25
CA TYR A 25 10.80 -0.80 -5.96
C TYR A 25 11.26 -1.62 -4.76
N ARG A 26 11.95 -0.98 -3.79
CA ARG A 26 12.32 -1.57 -2.53
C ARG A 26 11.27 -1.26 -1.48
N VAL A 27 10.84 -2.29 -0.75
CA VAL A 27 9.95 -2.13 0.41
C VAL A 27 10.71 -1.42 1.52
N ILE A 28 10.31 -0.20 1.84
CA ILE A 28 10.91 0.61 2.91
C ILE A 28 10.11 0.54 4.21
N TYR A 29 8.83 0.17 4.12
CA TYR A 29 7.95 0.06 5.26
C TYR A 29 6.78 -0.91 5.02
N THR A 30 6.35 -1.56 6.11
CA THR A 30 5.15 -2.39 6.21
C THR A 30 4.43 -2.01 7.50
N ASN A 31 3.10 -1.98 7.48
CA ASN A 31 2.30 -1.84 8.70
C ASN A 31 2.13 -3.20 9.41
N PRO A 32 1.67 -3.24 10.68
CA PRO A 32 1.48 -4.48 11.43
C PRO A 32 0.55 -5.49 10.75
N ALA A 33 -0.49 -5.02 10.06
CA ALA A 33 -1.37 -5.87 9.26
C ALA A 33 -0.63 -6.55 8.11
N ALA A 34 0.20 -5.81 7.36
CA ALA A 34 1.04 -6.36 6.30
C ALA A 34 2.07 -7.35 6.86
N ASP A 35 2.72 -7.02 7.97
CA ASP A 35 3.67 -7.91 8.62
C ASP A 35 2.97 -9.23 8.98
N THR A 36 1.81 -9.19 9.63
CA THR A 36 1.04 -10.39 10.00
C THR A 36 0.62 -11.20 8.77
N TYR A 37 0.10 -10.52 7.75
CA TYR A 37 -0.41 -11.15 6.52
C TYR A 37 0.71 -11.86 5.74
N TYR A 38 1.86 -11.19 5.57
CA TYR A 38 2.97 -11.68 4.77
C TYR A 38 4.01 -12.49 5.57
N MET A 39 3.92 -12.52 6.91
CA MET A 39 4.84 -13.25 7.80
C MET A 39 5.03 -14.71 7.39
N ARG A 40 3.96 -15.36 6.91
CA ARG A 40 3.98 -16.78 6.49
C ARG A 40 4.69 -17.02 5.16
N VAL A 41 4.89 -15.97 4.37
CA VAL A 41 5.43 -16.07 3.01
C VAL A 41 6.86 -15.56 2.96
N SER A 42 7.11 -14.35 3.48
CA SER A 42 8.45 -13.75 3.52
C SER A 42 8.43 -12.41 4.28
N PRO A 43 9.42 -12.10 5.13
CA PRO A 43 9.57 -10.74 5.66
C PRO A 43 9.86 -9.79 4.50
N LEU A 44 8.96 -8.84 4.24
CA LEU A 44 9.02 -7.97 3.05
C LEU A 44 9.99 -6.80 3.20
N LYS A 45 10.13 -6.25 4.41
CA LYS A 45 10.91 -5.03 4.66
C LYS A 45 12.34 -5.18 4.17
N GLY A 46 12.81 -4.19 3.41
CA GLY A 46 14.15 -4.13 2.83
C GLY A 46 14.32 -4.91 1.52
N ARG A 47 13.35 -5.74 1.11
CA ARG A 47 13.43 -6.50 -0.14
C ARG A 47 12.99 -5.70 -1.36
N LEU A 48 13.47 -6.12 -2.52
CA LEU A 48 12.93 -5.67 -3.81
C LEU A 48 11.61 -6.40 -4.08
N LEU A 49 10.62 -5.70 -4.64
CA LEU A 49 9.34 -6.30 -5.02
C LEU A 49 9.53 -7.48 -5.99
N SER A 50 10.45 -7.36 -6.94
CA SER A 50 10.79 -8.45 -7.88
C SER A 50 11.28 -9.74 -7.21
N SER A 51 11.74 -9.68 -5.96
CA SER A 51 12.14 -10.89 -5.21
C SER A 51 10.98 -11.61 -4.52
N VAL A 52 9.78 -11.01 -4.52
CA VAL A 52 8.60 -11.52 -3.79
C VAL A 52 7.33 -11.61 -4.65
N MET A 53 7.36 -11.15 -5.90
CA MET A 53 6.26 -11.29 -6.85
C MET A 53 6.75 -11.76 -8.22
N ASN A 54 5.85 -12.30 -9.03
CA ASN A 54 6.17 -12.73 -10.39
C ASN A 54 6.38 -11.54 -11.34
N GLU A 55 6.98 -11.83 -12.50
CA GLU A 55 7.33 -10.82 -13.51
C GLU A 55 6.12 -10.07 -14.06
N GLU A 56 4.98 -10.76 -14.23
CA GLU A 56 3.75 -10.14 -14.75
C GLU A 56 3.22 -9.07 -13.78
N MET A 57 3.13 -9.38 -12.49
CA MET A 57 2.69 -8.43 -11.48
C MET A 57 3.69 -7.28 -11.34
N MET A 58 4.98 -7.58 -11.37
CA MET A 58 6.03 -6.56 -11.32
C MET A 58 5.91 -5.59 -12.49
N SER A 59 5.64 -6.08 -13.71
CA SER A 59 5.42 -5.24 -14.89
C SER A 59 4.25 -4.27 -14.71
N LYS A 60 3.13 -4.73 -14.14
CA LYS A 60 1.96 -3.87 -13.85
C LYS A 60 2.27 -2.80 -12.81
N VAL A 61 3.08 -3.12 -11.80
CA VAL A 61 3.55 -2.14 -10.80
C VAL A 61 4.43 -1.09 -11.47
N VAL A 62 5.39 -1.50 -12.30
CA VAL A 62 6.25 -0.58 -13.06
C VAL A 62 5.42 0.36 -13.92
N MET A 63 4.47 -0.17 -14.71
CA MET A 63 3.56 0.64 -15.52
C MET A 63 2.77 1.66 -14.69
N SER A 64 2.29 1.27 -13.51
CA SER A 64 1.57 2.17 -12.60
C SER A 64 2.45 3.32 -12.10
N VAL A 65 3.71 3.00 -11.74
CA VAL A 65 4.68 4.01 -11.27
C VAL A 65 5.11 4.94 -12.39
N GLU A 66 5.34 4.44 -13.61
CA GLU A 66 5.61 5.29 -14.77
C GLU A 66 4.43 6.21 -15.08
N TRP A 67 3.20 5.70 -15.03
CA TRP A 67 2.00 6.52 -15.20
C TRP A 67 1.88 7.62 -14.13
N PHE A 68 2.31 7.36 -12.88
CA PHE A 68 2.38 8.40 -11.85
C PHE A 68 3.42 9.49 -12.16
N LYS A 69 4.50 9.17 -12.87
CA LYS A 69 5.52 10.17 -13.25
C LYS A 69 5.02 11.13 -14.33
N GLU A 70 4.06 10.71 -15.15
CA GLU A 70 3.53 11.51 -16.27
C GLU A 70 2.73 12.74 -15.83
N ASP A 71 1.92 12.63 -14.77
CA ASP A 71 1.11 13.75 -14.25
C ASP A 71 0.95 13.65 -12.72
N ARG A 72 1.06 14.80 -12.03
CA ARG A 72 0.80 14.92 -10.58
C ARG A 72 -0.62 14.55 -10.16
N LYS A 73 -1.57 14.50 -11.10
CA LYS A 73 -2.95 14.04 -10.88
C LYS A 73 -3.08 12.52 -10.88
N ASN A 74 -2.11 11.81 -11.46
CA ASN A 74 -2.08 10.36 -11.52
C ASN A 74 -1.59 9.83 -10.17
N ASN A 75 -2.52 9.36 -9.32
CA ASN A 75 -2.20 9.02 -7.93
C ASN A 75 -2.75 7.69 -7.43
N LYS A 76 -3.72 7.08 -8.12
CA LYS A 76 -4.38 5.85 -7.67
C LYS A 76 -4.65 4.97 -8.88
N VAL A 77 -4.13 3.76 -8.84
CA VAL A 77 -4.43 2.69 -9.79
C VAL A 77 -5.15 1.58 -9.03
N PHE A 78 -6.31 1.16 -9.54
CA PHE A 78 -6.95 -0.07 -9.12
C PHE A 78 -6.16 -1.24 -9.71
N ALA A 79 -5.62 -2.10 -8.84
CA ALA A 79 -4.79 -3.23 -9.26
C ALA A 79 -5.66 -4.46 -9.58
N LEU A 80 -6.48 -4.89 -8.62
CA LEU A 80 -7.42 -5.99 -8.79
C LEU A 80 -8.44 -6.06 -7.65
N HIS A 81 -9.53 -6.80 -7.89
CA HIS A 81 -10.48 -7.21 -6.87
C HIS A 81 -10.25 -8.68 -6.52
N ASP A 82 -9.95 -8.95 -5.26
CA ASP A 82 -9.88 -10.30 -4.70
C ASP A 82 -11.28 -10.76 -4.29
N LYS A 83 -11.92 -11.51 -5.20
CA LYS A 83 -13.25 -12.07 -4.99
C LYS A 83 -13.34 -13.00 -3.78
N THR A 84 -12.24 -13.63 -3.39
CA THR A 84 -12.25 -14.63 -2.30
C THR A 84 -12.44 -13.94 -0.97
N ASN A 85 -11.76 -12.83 -0.78
CA ASN A 85 -11.80 -12.07 0.47
C ASN A 85 -12.69 -10.82 0.39
N ASN A 86 -13.32 -10.57 -0.77
CA ASN A 86 -14.10 -9.36 -1.07
C ASN A 86 -13.31 -8.07 -0.79
N MET A 87 -12.09 -7.99 -1.32
CA MET A 87 -11.17 -6.86 -1.11
C MET A 87 -10.72 -6.24 -2.43
N ASP A 88 -10.57 -4.91 -2.45
CA ASP A 88 -9.91 -4.21 -3.55
C ASP A 88 -8.48 -3.87 -3.20
N MET A 89 -7.58 -4.04 -4.18
CA MET A 89 -6.18 -3.67 -4.06
C MET A 89 -5.86 -2.46 -4.94
N TYR A 90 -5.11 -1.53 -4.37
CA TYR A 90 -4.71 -0.29 -5.03
C TYR A 90 -3.22 -0.08 -4.93
N ILE A 91 -2.66 0.54 -5.97
CA ILE A 91 -1.33 1.14 -5.94
C ILE A 91 -1.55 2.65 -5.91
N LEU A 92 -0.91 3.34 -4.97
CA LEU A 92 -1.06 4.77 -4.76
C LEU A 92 0.28 5.49 -4.77
N ALA A 93 0.31 6.68 -5.35
CA ALA A 93 1.49 7.55 -5.36
C ALA A 93 1.71 8.21 -4.00
N ILE A 94 2.98 8.37 -3.61
CA ILE A 94 3.39 9.21 -2.48
C ILE A 94 4.17 10.38 -3.05
N ARG A 95 3.73 11.60 -2.71
CA ARG A 95 4.32 12.83 -3.22
C ARG A 95 4.72 13.76 -2.09
N LYS A 96 5.76 14.57 -2.32
CA LYS A 96 6.02 15.77 -1.52
C LYS A 96 4.96 16.83 -1.79
N GLU A 97 4.95 17.87 -0.95
CA GLU A 97 4.06 19.03 -1.09
C GLU A 97 4.18 19.72 -2.46
N ASN A 98 5.38 19.75 -3.05
CA ASN A 98 5.63 20.31 -4.38
C ASN A 98 5.11 19.42 -5.54
N GLY A 99 4.53 18.25 -5.25
CA GLY A 99 4.02 17.29 -6.23
C GLY A 99 5.04 16.27 -6.77
N GLU A 100 6.30 16.35 -6.34
CA GLU A 100 7.36 15.39 -6.69
C GLU A 100 6.97 13.99 -6.18
N LEU A 101 6.97 13.00 -7.07
CA LEU A 101 6.78 11.59 -6.72
C LEU A 101 8.01 11.10 -5.95
N ILE A 102 7.81 10.52 -4.76
CA ILE A 102 8.90 10.03 -3.90
C ILE A 102 8.80 8.55 -3.54
N GLY A 103 7.66 7.94 -3.84
CA GLY A 103 7.41 6.54 -3.58
C GLY A 103 6.00 6.16 -3.99
N PHE A 104 5.63 4.95 -3.65
CA PHE A 104 4.29 4.43 -3.87
C PHE A 104 3.98 3.39 -2.80
N TYR A 105 2.72 3.06 -2.62
CA TYR A 105 2.32 2.02 -1.68
C TYR A 105 1.17 1.19 -2.21
N GLY A 106 1.16 -0.07 -1.80
CA GLY A 106 0.00 -0.94 -1.92
C GLY A 106 -0.90 -0.76 -0.71
N ARG A 107 -2.22 -0.61 -0.94
CA ARG A 107 -3.25 -0.63 0.10
C ARG A 107 -4.38 -1.57 -0.29
N ARG A 108 -4.99 -2.20 0.70
CA ARG A 108 -6.24 -2.94 0.55
C ARG A 108 -7.42 -2.18 1.14
N GLU A 109 -8.57 -2.26 0.50
CA GLU A 109 -9.84 -1.78 1.02
C GLU A 109 -10.79 -2.96 1.11
N ASP A 110 -11.28 -3.28 2.31
CA ASP A 110 -12.36 -4.25 2.49
C ASP A 110 -13.67 -3.66 1.93
N ARG A 111 -14.46 -4.50 1.28
CA ARG A 111 -15.78 -4.15 0.73
C ARG A 111 -16.93 -4.70 1.56
N ASN A 112 -16.63 -5.48 2.60
CA ASN A 112 -17.60 -5.92 3.60
C ASN A 112 -17.97 -4.71 4.49
N PRO A 113 -19.26 -4.35 4.57
CA PRO A 113 -19.71 -3.35 5.52
C PRO A 113 -19.46 -3.82 6.96
N ASP A 114 -19.16 -2.87 7.84
CA ASP A 114 -19.11 -3.15 9.27
C ASP A 114 -20.48 -3.61 9.77
N SER A 115 -20.48 -4.57 10.69
CA SER A 115 -21.67 -5.10 11.35
C SER A 115 -21.77 -4.65 12.82
N GLY A 116 -20.77 -3.92 13.31
CA GLY A 116 -20.74 -3.33 14.64
C GLY A 116 -21.81 -2.26 14.84
N LYS A 117 -22.08 -1.94 16.11
CA LYS A 117 -22.97 -0.83 16.46
C LYS A 117 -22.20 0.49 16.35
N GLU A 118 -22.88 1.53 15.89
CA GLU A 118 -22.29 2.87 15.83
C GLU A 118 -21.90 3.34 17.24
N PHE A 119 -20.64 3.82 17.38
CA PHE A 119 -20.07 4.30 18.64
C PHE A 119 -20.08 3.26 19.78
N ASP A 120 -19.94 1.96 19.44
CA ASP A 120 -19.64 0.93 20.43
C ASP A 120 -18.21 1.14 20.95
N LEU A 121 -18.08 1.51 22.22
CA LEU A 121 -16.80 1.81 22.89
C LEU A 121 -16.40 0.73 23.91
N ASP A 122 -17.20 -0.35 23.98
CA ASP A 122 -17.11 -1.41 24.98
C ASP A 122 -16.37 -2.66 24.47
#